data_AF-A0A371LHR2-F1
#
_entry.id   AF-A0A371LHR2-F1
#
_cell.length_a   1.000
_cell.length_b   1.000
_cell.length_c   1.000
_cell.angle_alpha   90.00
_cell.angle_beta   90.00
_cell.angle_gamma   90.00
#
_symmetry.space_group_name_H-M   'P 1'
#
loop_
_entity.id
_entity.type
_entity.pdbx_description
1 polymer ?
#
loop_
_entity_poly.entity_id
_entity_poly.type
_entity_poly.pdbx_seq_one_letter_code
_entity_poly.pdbx_strand_id
1 'polypeptide(L)'
;MHNEPEVAVLRYGHRPGRDDRMTTHVGLTARALGADRVILPDNAGHSMETVEDITGRFGGPFEVELTEALNGVIRNWEGKVVHLTMYGERVQDVEADIREAHAEEPLLVVVGGEKVPFEVYEGADWNVGVTNQPHSEVAGLAVFLDRLFDGRELDREWEDAENRVVPMATGKKVVPADEE
;
A
#
# COMPACT_ATOMS: atom_id res chain seq x y z
N MET A 1 12.09 -8.06 -2.93
CA MET A 1 10.65 -8.10 -2.62
C MET A 1 9.98 -9.38 -3.09
N HIS A 2 10.13 -9.82 -4.34
CA HIS A 2 9.49 -11.08 -4.82
C HIS A 2 9.88 -12.39 -4.10
N ASN A 3 10.86 -12.36 -3.20
CA ASN A 3 11.27 -13.46 -2.31
C ASN A 3 11.25 -13.06 -0.83
N GLU A 4 10.68 -11.89 -0.50
CA GLU A 4 10.37 -11.47 0.86
C GLU A 4 8.93 -11.92 1.18
N PRO A 5 8.56 -12.05 2.47
CA PRO A 5 7.16 -12.24 2.84
C PRO A 5 6.26 -11.16 2.23
N GLU A 6 4.97 -11.46 2.09
CA GLU A 6 4.02 -10.56 1.42
C GLU A 6 3.81 -9.25 2.21
N VAL A 7 3.70 -8.11 1.52
CA VAL A 7 3.11 -6.87 2.05
C VAL A 7 1.78 -6.57 1.37
N ALA A 8 0.69 -6.64 2.13
CA ALA A 8 -0.64 -6.23 1.67
C ALA A 8 -1.04 -4.89 2.29
N VAL A 9 -1.76 -4.06 1.52
CA VAL A 9 -2.34 -2.80 2.02
C VAL A 9 -3.85 -2.93 2.09
N LEU A 10 -4.44 -2.75 3.26
CA LEU A 10 -5.89 -2.69 3.44
C LEU A 10 -6.36 -1.25 3.55
N ARG A 11 -7.13 -0.78 2.56
CA ARG A 11 -7.81 0.52 2.65
C ARG A 11 -9.11 0.35 3.42
N TYR A 12 -9.16 0.84 4.66
CA TYR A 12 -10.35 0.75 5.51
C TYR A 12 -11.41 1.83 5.18
N GLY A 13 -12.57 1.40 4.67
CA GLY A 13 -13.85 2.12 4.60
C GLY A 13 -13.98 3.20 3.52
N HIS A 14 -14.68 2.96 2.40
CA HIS A 14 -14.73 3.82 1.20
C HIS A 14 -16.10 4.46 0.98
N ARG A 15 -16.08 5.70 0.47
CA ARG A 15 -17.29 6.50 0.21
C ARG A 15 -17.35 6.85 -1.27
N PRO A 16 -18.15 6.13 -2.06
CA PRO A 16 -18.24 6.35 -3.50
C PRO A 16 -18.56 7.81 -3.85
N GLY A 17 -17.89 8.37 -4.85
CA GLY A 17 -18.03 9.77 -5.28
C GLY A 17 -17.32 10.79 -4.39
N ARG A 18 -16.82 10.39 -3.21
CA ARG A 18 -16.03 11.24 -2.31
C ARG A 18 -14.57 10.78 -2.22
N ASP A 19 -14.36 9.47 -2.11
CA ASP A 19 -13.04 8.88 -1.86
C ASP A 19 -12.37 8.29 -3.10
N ASP A 20 -13.03 8.23 -4.25
CA ASP A 20 -12.56 7.54 -5.47
C ASP A 20 -11.11 7.86 -5.81
N ARG A 21 -10.77 9.15 -5.82
CA ARG A 21 -9.41 9.58 -6.08
C ARG A 21 -8.45 9.15 -4.97
N MET A 22 -8.80 9.36 -3.71
CA MET A 22 -7.93 9.01 -2.58
C MET A 22 -7.68 7.50 -2.50
N THR A 23 -8.72 6.68 -2.68
CA THR A 23 -8.61 5.22 -2.72
C THR A 23 -7.76 4.75 -3.89
N THR A 24 -7.94 5.34 -5.08
CA THR A 24 -7.06 5.07 -6.24
C THR A 24 -5.60 5.42 -5.92
N HIS A 25 -5.35 6.59 -5.31
CA HIS A 25 -4.00 7.01 -4.93
C HIS A 25 -3.38 6.07 -3.88
N VAL A 26 -4.16 5.55 -2.93
CA VAL A 26 -3.68 4.52 -1.98
C VAL A 26 -3.23 3.27 -2.74
N GLY A 27 -4.06 2.74 -3.65
CA GLY A 27 -3.69 1.55 -4.43
C GLY A 27 -2.45 1.76 -5.30
N LEU A 28 -2.37 2.89 -6.01
CA LEU A 28 -1.20 3.21 -6.83
C LEU A 28 0.07 3.47 -6.00
N THR A 29 -0.07 4.00 -4.78
CA THR A 29 1.06 4.20 -3.86
C THR A 29 1.56 2.85 -3.33
N ALA A 30 0.64 1.96 -2.93
CA ALA A 30 0.97 0.61 -2.51
C ALA A 30 1.75 -0.12 -3.61
N ARG A 31 1.23 -0.11 -4.84
CA ARG A 31 1.92 -0.67 -6.02
C ARG A 31 3.32 -0.08 -6.19
N ALA A 32 3.40 1.25 -6.30
CA ALA A 32 4.65 1.94 -6.63
C ALA A 32 5.74 1.77 -5.57
N LEU A 33 5.37 1.56 -4.31
CA LEU A 33 6.29 1.51 -3.17
C LEU A 33 6.38 0.11 -2.56
N GLY A 34 6.26 -0.92 -3.39
CA GLY A 34 6.76 -2.24 -3.05
C GLY A 34 5.76 -3.21 -2.44
N ALA A 35 4.52 -2.81 -2.15
CA ALA A 35 3.51 -3.77 -1.72
C ALA A 35 3.16 -4.77 -2.83
N ASP A 36 2.64 -5.93 -2.46
CA ASP A 36 2.29 -7.02 -3.37
C ASP A 36 0.83 -6.96 -3.77
N ARG A 37 -0.05 -6.48 -2.88
CA ARG A 37 -1.47 -6.25 -3.20
C ARG A 37 -2.10 -5.12 -2.41
N VAL A 38 -3.24 -4.65 -2.92
CA VAL A 38 -4.15 -3.78 -2.18
C VAL A 38 -5.53 -4.41 -2.07
N ILE A 39 -6.06 -4.42 -0.84
CA ILE A 39 -7.40 -4.87 -0.51
C ILE A 39 -8.26 -3.63 -0.27
N LEU A 40 -9.29 -3.47 -1.09
CA LEU A 40 -10.18 -2.33 -1.10
C LEU A 40 -11.59 -2.73 -0.61
N PRO A 41 -12.38 -1.78 -0.10
CA PRO A 41 -13.79 -2.04 0.21
C PRO A 41 -14.55 -2.40 -1.07
N ASP A 42 -15.49 -3.34 -0.97
CA ASP A 42 -16.32 -3.86 -2.08
C ASP A 42 -16.94 -2.79 -2.99
N ASN A 43 -17.27 -1.63 -2.43
CA ASN A 43 -17.86 -0.51 -3.14
C ASN A 43 -16.85 0.40 -3.87
N ALA A 44 -15.57 0.05 -3.92
CA ALA A 44 -14.48 0.82 -4.54
C ALA A 44 -14.10 0.36 -5.96
N GLY A 45 -15.04 -0.23 -6.72
CA GLY A 45 -14.78 -0.84 -8.03
C GLY A 45 -14.05 0.06 -9.04
N HIS A 46 -14.42 1.34 -9.15
CA HIS A 46 -13.73 2.27 -10.05
C HIS A 46 -12.25 2.48 -9.70
N SER A 47 -11.91 2.43 -8.40
CA SER A 47 -10.51 2.49 -7.96
C SER A 47 -9.76 1.21 -8.32
N MET A 48 -10.40 0.04 -8.17
CA MET A 48 -9.84 -1.24 -8.59
C MET A 48 -9.51 -1.24 -10.08
N GLU A 49 -10.49 -0.91 -10.93
CA GLU A 49 -10.33 -0.86 -12.39
C GLU A 49 -9.16 0.04 -12.81
N THR A 50 -9.00 1.20 -12.15
CA THR A 50 -7.90 2.12 -12.44
C THR A 50 -6.54 1.56 -12.05
N VAL A 51 -6.46 0.89 -10.89
CA VAL A 51 -5.19 0.29 -10.43
C VAL A 51 -4.81 -0.88 -11.33
N GLU A 52 -5.77 -1.72 -11.71
CA GLU A 52 -5.57 -2.83 -12.66
C GLU A 52 -5.12 -2.35 -14.05
N ASP A 53 -5.72 -1.28 -14.60
CA ASP A 53 -5.29 -0.67 -15.87
C ASP A 53 -3.82 -0.22 -15.81
N ILE A 54 -3.43 0.45 -14.72
CA ILE A 54 -2.04 0.90 -14.55
C ILE A 54 -1.09 -0.28 -14.38
N THR A 55 -1.46 -1.30 -13.60
CA THR A 55 -0.66 -2.52 -13.46
C THR A 55 -0.49 -3.23 -14.79
N GLY A 56 -1.55 -3.39 -15.60
CA GLY A 56 -1.44 -4.00 -16.93
C GLY A 56 -0.53 -3.22 -17.87
N ARG A 57 -0.63 -1.89 -17.88
CA ARG A 57 0.13 -1.05 -18.81
C ARG A 57 1.58 -0.80 -18.41
N PHE A 58 1.89 -0.81 -17.11
CA PHE A 58 3.21 -0.47 -16.56
C PHE A 58 3.84 -1.61 -15.74
N GLY A 59 3.26 -2.82 -15.82
CA GLY A 59 3.80 -4.03 -15.23
C GLY A 59 3.44 -4.26 -13.77
N GLY A 60 3.76 -5.46 -13.32
CA GLY A 60 3.54 -5.95 -11.97
C GLY A 60 4.70 -6.86 -11.52
N PRO A 61 4.45 -7.91 -10.73
CA PRO A 61 3.14 -8.32 -10.20
C PRO A 61 2.61 -7.34 -9.12
N PHE A 62 1.30 -7.08 -9.15
CA PHE A 62 0.55 -6.36 -8.12
C PHE A 62 -0.94 -6.72 -8.19
N GLU A 63 -1.51 -7.27 -7.11
CA GLU A 63 -2.91 -7.70 -7.09
C GLU A 63 -3.84 -6.65 -6.47
N VAL A 64 -5.10 -6.66 -6.90
CA VAL A 64 -6.14 -5.79 -6.38
C VAL A 64 -7.36 -6.61 -6.02
N GLU A 65 -7.82 -6.48 -4.78
CA GLU A 65 -8.98 -7.22 -4.26
C GLU A 65 -10.06 -6.29 -3.75
N LEU A 66 -11.31 -6.74 -3.83
CA LEU A 66 -12.47 -6.10 -3.24
C LEU A 66 -13.05 -7.00 -2.15
N THR A 67 -13.39 -6.41 -1.00
CA THR A 67 -14.01 -7.16 0.10
C THR A 67 -15.00 -6.32 0.90
N GLU A 68 -16.12 -6.92 1.28
CA GLU A 68 -17.05 -6.37 2.27
C GLU A 68 -16.61 -6.68 3.71
N ALA A 69 -15.69 -7.63 3.89
CA ALA A 69 -15.30 -8.19 5.17
C ALA A 69 -13.99 -7.60 5.72
N LEU A 70 -13.84 -6.26 5.70
CA LEU A 70 -12.60 -5.56 6.12
C LEU A 70 -12.08 -6.01 7.50
N ASN A 71 -12.96 -6.10 8.50
CA ASN A 71 -12.61 -6.60 9.83
C ASN A 71 -12.23 -8.08 9.82
N GLY A 72 -12.85 -8.86 8.94
CA GLY A 72 -12.52 -10.27 8.75
C GLY A 72 -11.12 -10.46 8.20
N VAL A 73 -10.68 -9.59 7.27
CA VAL A 73 -9.31 -9.58 6.75
C VAL A 73 -8.31 -9.33 7.89
N ILE A 74 -8.53 -8.29 8.70
CA ILE A 74 -7.64 -7.96 9.83
C ILE A 74 -7.59 -9.12 10.83
N ARG A 75 -8.75 -9.64 11.24
CA ARG A 75 -8.83 -10.68 12.29
C ARG A 75 -8.19 -12.01 11.88
N ASN A 76 -8.25 -12.34 10.60
CA ASN A 76 -7.81 -13.63 10.09
C ASN A 76 -6.48 -13.55 9.32
N TRP A 77 -5.78 -12.40 9.37
CA TRP A 77 -4.48 -12.25 8.72
C TRP A 77 -3.46 -13.19 9.38
N GLU A 78 -2.82 -14.03 8.58
CA GLU A 78 -1.76 -14.95 9.03
C GLU A 78 -0.40 -14.26 8.92
N GLY A 79 -0.12 -13.37 9.86
CA GLY A 79 1.11 -12.59 9.90
C GLY A 79 0.97 -11.39 10.84
N LYS A 80 1.68 -10.31 10.52
CA LYS A 80 1.71 -9.08 11.30
C LYS A 80 0.79 -8.00 10.76
N VAL A 81 0.14 -7.25 11.64
CA VAL A 81 -0.75 -6.15 11.28
C VAL A 81 -0.21 -4.82 11.79
N VAL A 82 0.03 -3.89 10.86
CA VAL A 82 0.41 -2.51 11.15
C VAL A 82 -0.75 -1.59 10.79
N HIS A 83 -1.32 -0.91 11.77
CA HIS A 83 -2.33 0.11 11.55
C HIS A 83 -1.69 1.50 11.53
N LEU A 84 -1.77 2.19 10.39
CA LEU A 84 -1.28 3.56 10.25
C LEU A 84 -2.31 4.55 10.78
N THR A 85 -1.94 5.23 11.87
CA THR A 85 -2.77 6.20 12.58
C THR A 85 -1.91 7.27 13.22
N MET A 86 -2.34 8.54 13.14
CA MET A 86 -1.61 9.65 13.77
C MET A 86 -1.51 9.53 15.30
N TYR A 87 -2.31 8.66 15.93
CA TYR A 87 -2.28 8.41 17.37
C TYR A 87 -1.28 7.32 17.79
N GLY A 88 -0.64 6.65 16.83
CA GLY A 88 0.25 5.52 17.07
C GLY A 88 1.64 5.91 17.57
N GLU A 89 2.44 4.90 17.82
CA GLU A 89 3.87 5.01 18.12
C GLU A 89 4.62 5.63 16.95
N ARG A 90 5.68 6.38 17.23
CA ARG A 90 6.41 7.09 16.17
C ARG A 90 7.13 6.08 15.29
N VAL A 91 6.98 6.22 13.97
CA VAL A 91 7.58 5.26 13.02
C VAL A 91 9.08 5.03 13.26
N GLN A 92 9.86 6.07 13.55
CA GLN A 92 11.29 5.95 13.80
C GLN A 92 11.66 5.18 15.08
N ASP A 93 10.71 4.98 15.99
CA ASP A 93 10.93 4.22 17.22
C ASP A 93 10.65 2.72 17.03
N VAL A 94 9.84 2.35 16.01
CA VAL A 94 9.35 0.97 15.81
C VAL A 94 9.68 0.36 14.44
N GLU A 95 10.21 1.14 13.49
CA GLU A 95 10.48 0.68 12.11
C GLU A 95 11.48 -0.49 12.04
N ALA A 96 12.43 -0.57 12.98
CA ALA A 96 13.39 -1.67 13.04
C ALA A 96 12.72 -3.00 13.40
N ASP A 97 11.88 -3.01 14.44
CA ASP A 97 11.16 -4.20 14.91
C ASP A 97 10.17 -4.69 13.84
N ILE A 98 9.49 -3.77 13.16
CA ILE A 98 8.56 -4.11 12.07
C ILE A 98 9.33 -4.73 10.89
N ARG A 99 10.50 -4.19 10.54
CA ARG A 99 11.33 -4.75 9.46
C ARG A 99 11.85 -6.14 9.82
N GLU A 100 12.25 -6.36 11.07
CA GLU A 100 12.68 -7.68 11.56
C GLU A 100 11.53 -8.70 11.47
N ALA A 101 10.32 -8.32 11.93
CA ALA A 101 9.16 -9.19 11.81
C ALA A 101 8.78 -9.49 10.35
N HIS A 102 8.82 -8.48 9.49
CA HIS A 102 8.53 -8.63 8.07
C HIS A 102 9.54 -9.52 7.32
N ALA A 103 10.77 -9.66 7.83
CA ALA A 103 11.74 -10.58 7.24
C ALA A 103 11.31 -12.06 7.39
N GLU A 104 10.41 -12.36 8.32
CA GLU A 104 9.94 -13.73 8.62
C GLU A 104 8.47 -13.96 8.24
N GLU A 105 7.61 -12.95 8.38
CA GLU A 105 6.15 -13.09 8.25
C GLU A 105 5.52 -12.05 7.31
N PRO A 106 4.38 -12.38 6.67
CA PRO A 106 3.58 -11.42 5.90
C PRO A 106 3.12 -10.22 6.74
N LEU A 107 3.03 -9.04 6.12
CA LEU A 107 2.62 -7.80 6.76
C LEU A 107 1.35 -7.24 6.12
N LEU A 108 0.33 -6.97 6.93
CA LEU A 108 -0.87 -6.23 6.54
C LEU A 108 -0.76 -4.79 7.04
N VAL A 109 -0.70 -3.82 6.12
CA VAL A 109 -0.70 -2.39 6.44
C VAL A 109 -2.11 -1.84 6.27
N VAL A 110 -2.75 -1.49 7.39
CA VAL A 110 -4.10 -0.93 7.41
C VAL A 110 -4.03 0.59 7.37
N VAL A 111 -4.69 1.19 6.38
CA VAL A 111 -4.83 2.65 6.26
C VAL A 111 -6.29 3.07 6.36
N GLY A 112 -6.57 4.06 7.20
CA GLY A 112 -7.92 4.51 7.50
C GLY A 112 -8.55 5.48 6.49
N GLY A 113 -9.88 5.47 6.42
CA GLY A 113 -10.70 6.56 5.90
C GLY A 113 -11.14 7.54 7.01
N GLU A 114 -12.34 8.14 6.90
CA GLU A 114 -12.83 9.21 7.80
C GLU A 114 -12.95 8.81 9.27
N LYS A 115 -13.32 7.55 9.54
CA LYS A 115 -13.42 7.00 10.90
C LYS A 115 -13.00 5.54 10.88
N VAL A 116 -11.92 5.25 11.61
CA VAL A 116 -11.47 3.88 11.87
C VAL A 116 -12.04 3.44 13.23
N PRO A 117 -12.74 2.29 13.30
CA PRO A 117 -13.28 1.79 14.56
C PRO A 117 -12.15 1.29 15.48
N PHE A 118 -12.43 1.27 16.78
CA PHE A 118 -11.44 0.88 17.80
C PHE A 118 -10.97 -0.58 17.65
N GLU A 119 -11.81 -1.46 17.08
CA GLU A 119 -11.45 -2.85 16.81
C GLU A 119 -10.22 -3.00 15.90
N VAL A 120 -9.94 -2.03 15.02
CA VAL A 120 -8.72 -2.02 14.19
C VAL A 120 -7.49 -1.74 15.05
N TYR A 121 -7.62 -0.90 16.09
CA TYR A 121 -6.52 -0.66 17.03
C TYR A 121 -6.19 -1.91 17.83
N GLU A 122 -7.22 -2.66 18.26
CA GLU A 122 -7.07 -3.90 19.02
C GLU A 122 -6.54 -5.05 18.16
N GLY A 123 -6.88 -5.07 16.87
CA GLY A 123 -6.43 -6.08 15.92
C GLY A 123 -5.04 -5.85 15.32
N ALA A 124 -4.39 -4.71 15.62
CA ALA A 124 -3.06 -4.39 15.11
C ALA A 124 -1.96 -4.80 16.08
N ASP A 125 -0.91 -5.46 15.59
CA ASP A 125 0.33 -5.69 16.35
C ASP A 125 1.05 -4.35 16.63
N TRP A 126 1.00 -3.42 15.68
CA TRP A 126 1.48 -2.04 15.85
C TRP A 126 0.46 -1.01 15.40
N ASN A 127 0.22 -0.01 16.23
CA ASN A 127 -0.44 1.23 15.82
C ASN A 127 0.65 2.28 15.59
N VAL A 128 0.86 2.72 14.36
CA VAL A 128 2.04 3.51 13.95
C VAL A 128 1.64 4.87 13.40
N GLY A 129 2.25 5.92 13.94
CA GLY A 129 2.22 7.27 13.41
C GLY A 129 3.49 7.62 12.65
N VAL A 130 3.39 7.77 11.32
CA VAL A 130 4.45 8.36 10.49
C VAL A 130 4.77 9.77 10.94
N THR A 131 3.72 10.52 11.28
CA THR A 131 3.80 11.67 12.16
C THR A 131 2.64 11.58 13.14
N ASN A 132 2.77 12.21 14.30
CA ASN A 132 1.63 12.41 15.21
C ASN A 132 0.87 13.70 14.90
N GLN A 133 0.76 14.05 13.61
CA GLN A 133 -0.03 15.17 13.11
C GLN A 133 -1.08 14.67 12.10
N PRO A 134 -2.26 15.30 12.02
CA PRO A 134 -3.25 14.94 11.03
C PRO A 134 -2.77 15.32 9.61
N HIS A 135 -2.69 14.33 8.72
CA HIS A 135 -2.39 14.51 7.31
C HIS A 135 -3.19 13.52 6.45
N SER A 136 -2.59 12.94 5.40
CA SER A 136 -3.22 11.95 4.52
C SER A 136 -2.72 10.54 4.77
N GLU A 137 -3.61 9.58 4.58
CA GLU A 137 -3.37 8.15 4.46
C GLU A 137 -2.36 7.80 3.35
N VAL A 138 -2.34 8.55 2.24
CA VAL A 138 -1.37 8.35 1.15
C VAL A 138 0.04 8.74 1.60
N ALA A 139 0.17 9.88 2.29
CA ALA A 139 1.46 10.32 2.80
C ALA A 139 1.98 9.40 3.91
N GLY A 140 1.09 8.94 4.80
CA GLY A 140 1.42 7.95 5.83
C GLY A 140 1.88 6.63 5.20
N LEU A 141 1.14 6.11 4.23
CA LEU A 141 1.53 4.87 3.54
C LEU A 141 2.87 5.02 2.83
N ALA A 142 3.07 6.11 2.08
CA ALA A 142 4.29 6.30 1.29
C ALA A 142 5.55 6.34 2.16
N VAL A 143 5.54 7.12 3.24
CA VAL A 143 6.70 7.21 4.14
C VAL A 143 6.88 5.90 4.89
N PHE A 144 5.80 5.23 5.31
CA PHE A 144 5.93 3.95 6.00
C PHE A 144 6.57 2.87 5.11
N LEU A 145 6.15 2.75 3.85
CA LEU A 145 6.71 1.78 2.91
C LEU A 145 8.18 2.09 2.57
N ASP A 146 8.51 3.38 2.34
CA ASP A 146 9.90 3.83 2.13
C ASP A 146 10.80 3.47 3.32
N ARG A 147 10.31 3.64 4.56
CA ARG A 147 11.02 3.22 5.77
C ARG A 147 11.11 1.71 5.92
N LEU A 148 10.05 0.98 5.60
CA LEU A 148 10.02 -0.49 5.70
C LEU A 148 11.07 -1.10 4.78
N PHE A 149 11.09 -0.67 3.51
CA PHE A 149 11.96 -1.20 2.47
C PHE A 149 13.33 -0.53 2.40
N ASP A 150 13.53 0.59 3.11
CA ASP A 150 14.78 1.35 3.14
C ASP A 150 15.22 1.82 1.74
N GLY A 151 14.25 2.31 0.97
CA GLY A 151 14.42 2.84 -0.40
C GLY A 151 14.63 1.79 -1.49
N ARG A 152 14.77 0.49 -1.14
CA ARG A 152 14.98 -0.60 -2.11
C ARG A 152 13.83 -0.75 -3.10
N GLU A 153 12.63 -0.32 -2.73
CA GLU A 153 11.44 -0.36 -3.56
C GLU A 153 11.51 0.58 -4.77
N LEU A 154 12.32 1.64 -4.69
CA LEU A 154 12.48 2.61 -5.77
C LEU A 154 13.25 2.06 -6.97
N ASP A 155 14.04 1.00 -6.75
CA ASP A 155 14.80 0.28 -7.78
C ASP A 155 14.07 -0.99 -8.27
N ARG A 156 12.79 -1.18 -7.89
CA ARG A 156 11.99 -2.35 -8.30
C ARG A 156 11.83 -2.40 -9.83
N GLU A 157 12.10 -3.56 -10.41
CA GLU A 157 11.80 -3.86 -11.81
C GLU A 157 10.32 -4.25 -11.97
N TRP A 158 9.74 -3.90 -13.12
CA TRP A 158 8.33 -4.14 -13.42
C TRP A 158 8.23 -5.25 -14.47
N GLU A 159 7.72 -6.40 -14.05
CA GLU A 159 7.50 -7.56 -14.93
C GLU A 159 6.26 -7.35 -15.80
N ASP A 160 6.25 -7.94 -17.01
CA ASP A 160 5.13 -7.91 -17.94
C ASP A 160 4.58 -6.50 -18.24
N ALA A 161 5.44 -5.48 -18.19
CA ALA A 161 5.04 -4.11 -18.51
C ALA A 161 4.86 -3.94 -20.02
N GLU A 162 3.74 -3.36 -20.47
CA GLU A 162 3.61 -2.93 -21.87
C GLU A 162 4.44 -1.67 -22.15
N ASN A 163 4.55 -0.78 -21.16
CA ASN A 163 5.18 0.52 -21.28
C ASN A 163 6.10 0.79 -20.09
N ARG A 164 7.19 1.54 -20.34
CA ARG A 164 8.09 2.06 -19.31
C ARG A 164 8.32 3.56 -19.44
N VAL A 165 8.40 4.25 -18.30
CA VAL A 165 8.75 5.66 -18.25
C VAL A 165 10.28 5.79 -18.26
N VAL A 166 10.83 6.63 -19.14
CA VAL A 166 12.28 6.88 -19.20
C VAL A 166 12.61 8.13 -18.36
N PRO A 167 13.44 8.02 -17.30
CA PRO A 167 13.87 9.17 -16.52
C PRO A 167 14.56 10.22 -17.38
N MET A 168 14.17 11.48 -17.21
CA MET A 168 14.71 12.61 -17.98
C MET A 168 14.91 13.82 -17.08
N ALA A 169 16.00 14.57 -17.30
CA ALA A 169 16.23 15.84 -16.62
C ALA A 169 15.15 16.89 -16.97
N THR A 170 14.64 16.88 -18.21
CA THR A 170 13.52 17.71 -18.65
C THR A 170 12.83 17.03 -19.84
N GLY A 171 11.52 16.85 -19.76
CA GLY A 171 10.72 16.20 -20.80
C GLY A 171 9.85 15.07 -20.26
N LYS A 172 9.18 14.36 -21.17
CA LYS A 172 8.36 13.18 -20.87
C LYS A 172 8.58 12.17 -21.98
N LYS A 173 9.04 10.96 -21.64
CA LYS A 173 9.21 9.86 -22.59
C LYS A 173 8.68 8.58 -21.98
N VAL A 174 7.81 7.92 -22.74
CA VAL A 174 7.29 6.58 -22.48
C VAL A 174 7.58 5.77 -23.73
N VAL A 175 8.10 4.55 -23.55
CA VAL A 175 8.42 3.62 -24.64
C VAL A 175 7.79 2.26 -24.35
N PRO A 176 7.50 1.44 -25.37
CA PRO A 176 7.19 0.03 -25.16
C PRO A 176 8.29 -0.65 -24.35
N ALA A 177 7.94 -1.57 -23.45
CA ALA A 177 8.96 -2.24 -22.63
C ALA A 177 9.86 -3.17 -23.45
N ASP A 178 9.33 -3.77 -24.52
CA ASP A 178 10.03 -4.71 -25.41
C ASP A 178 10.97 -4.02 -26.44
N GLU A 179 10.94 -2.69 -26.53
CA GLU A 179 11.86 -1.94 -27.40
C GLU A 179 13.20 -1.67 -26.68
N GLU A 180 14.19 -2.51 -26.99
CA GLU A 180 15.63 -2.17 -26.94
C GLU A 180 16.16 -1.69 -28.30
#